data_AF-A0A932FPL5-F1
#
_entry.id   AF-A0A932FPL5-F1
#
_cell.length_a   1.000
_cell.length_b   1.000
_cell.length_c   1.000
_cell.angle_alpha   90.00
_cell.angle_beta   90.00
_cell.angle_gamma   90.00
#
_symmetry.space_group_name_H-M   'P 1'
#
loop_
_entity.id
_entity.type
_entity.pdbx_description
1 polymer ?
#
loop_
_entity_poly.entity_id
_entity_poly.type
_entity_poly.pdbx_seq_one_letter_code
_entity_poly.pdbx_strand_id
1 'polypeptide(L)' 'PNWAAACRFTDVKLHLYGKADPRPGHKMGHLTAVGRTARDAQERVIAARDALLI' A
#
# COMPACT_ATOMS: atom_id res chain seq x y z
N PRO A 1 6.75 -6.82 6.28
CA PRO A 1 5.98 -5.58 5.97
C PRO A 1 5.24 -5.09 7.21
N ASN A 2 5.30 -3.79 7.48
CA ASN A 2 4.64 -3.16 8.61
C ASN A 2 3.21 -2.74 8.25
N TRP A 3 2.30 -3.72 8.29
CA TRP A 3 0.91 -3.53 7.87
C TRP A 3 0.18 -2.48 8.71
N ALA A 4 0.46 -2.43 10.02
CA ALA A 4 -0.17 -1.48 10.91
C ALA A 4 0.19 -0.03 10.55
N ALA A 5 1.44 0.25 10.18
CA ALA A 5 1.86 1.57 9.75
C ALA A 5 1.20 1.99 8.43
N ALA A 6 1.18 1.10 7.43
CA ALA A 6 0.52 1.37 6.15
C ALA A 6 -1.00 1.61 6.30
N CYS A 7 -1.66 0.88 7.19
CA CYS A 7 -3.11 1.02 7.46
C CYS A 7 -3.49 2.28 8.25
N ARG A 8 -2.53 3.07 8.78
CA ARG A 8 -2.82 4.38 9.39
C ARG A 8 -3.20 5.45 8.37
N PHE A 9 -2.89 5.24 7.09
CA PHE A 9 -3.25 6.13 6.01
C PHE A 9 -4.72 5.91 5.61
N THR A 10 -5.63 6.75 6.11
CA THR A 10 -7.08 6.57 5.88
C THR A 10 -7.49 6.59 4.41
N ASP A 11 -6.74 7.35 3.59
CA ASP A 11 -7.00 7.58 2.17
C ASP A 11 -6.27 6.57 1.26
N VAL A 12 -5.57 5.60 1.86
CA VAL A 12 -4.88 4.52 1.16
C VAL A 12 -5.47 3.18 1.58
N LYS A 13 -5.89 2.38 0.61
CA LYS A 13 -6.45 1.05 0.85
C LYS A 13 -5.42 -0.01 0.50
N LEU A 14 -5.14 -0.87 1.47
CA LEU A 14 -4.36 -2.08 1.29
C LEU A 14 -5.29 -3.23 0.90
N HIS A 15 -5.00 -3.88 -0.22
CA HIS A 15 -5.68 -5.09 -0.64
C HIS A 15 -4.67 -6.24 -0.72
N LEU A 16 -4.91 -7.30 0.05
CA LEU A 16 -4.12 -8.54 0.00
C LEU A 16 -4.92 -9.62 -0.72
N TYR A 17 -4.29 -10.36 -1.62
CA TYR A 17 -4.96 -11.38 -2.43
C TYR A 17 -5.18 -12.72 -1.71
N GLY A 18 -4.86 -12.82 -0.41
CA GLY A 18 -5.04 -14.05 0.37
C GLY A 18 -4.14 -15.22 -0.03
N LYS A 19 -3.08 -14.99 -0.80
CA LYS A 19 -2.11 -16.02 -1.17
C LYS A 19 -1.27 -16.42 0.06
N ALA A 20 -1.22 -17.72 0.34
CA ALA A 20 -0.50 -18.25 1.50
C ALA A 20 1.04 -18.20 1.34
N ASP A 21 1.54 -18.36 0.10
CA ASP A 21 2.98 -18.52 -0.17
C ASP A 21 3.56 -17.34 -0.99
N PRO A 22 4.32 -16.43 -0.36
CA PRO A 22 5.02 -15.36 -1.06
C PRO A 22 6.25 -15.89 -1.81
N ARG A 23 6.36 -15.55 -3.10
CA ARG A 23 7.49 -15.92 -3.96
C ARG A 23 8.08 -14.69 -4.67
N PRO A 24 9.37 -14.66 -5.04
CA PRO A 24 9.93 -13.58 -5.86
C PRO A 24 9.10 -13.35 -7.13
N GLY A 25 8.75 -12.09 -7.41
CA GLY A 25 7.90 -11.70 -8.54
C GLY A 25 6.39 -11.92 -8.34
N HIS A 26 5.95 -12.62 -7.29
CA HIS A 26 4.52 -12.76 -7.00
C HIS A 26 3.93 -11.46 -6.46
N LYS A 27 2.89 -10.97 -7.16
CA LYS A 27 2.02 -9.92 -6.62
C LYS A 27 1.18 -10.51 -5.49
N MET A 28 1.41 -10.02 -4.27
CA MET A 28 0.70 -10.44 -3.06
C MET A 28 -0.47 -9.51 -2.70
N GLY A 29 -0.52 -8.33 -3.32
CA GLY A 29 -1.52 -7.33 -3.09
C GLY A 29 -1.20 -6.03 -3.82
N HIS A 30 -1.85 -4.95 -3.42
CA HIS A 30 -1.57 -3.61 -3.87
C HIS A 30 -2.02 -2.57 -2.84
N LEU A 31 -1.51 -1.35 -2.98
CA LEU A 31 -2.00 -0.15 -2.32
C LEU A 31 -2.69 0.72 -3.37
N THR A 32 -3.85 1.28 -3.02
CA THR A 32 -4.56 2.25 -3.85
C THR A 32 -4.85 3.50 -3.03
N ALA A 33 -4.49 4.67 -3.56
CA ALA A 33 -4.80 5.96 -2.97
C ALA A 33 -5.79 6.72 -3.83
N VAL A 34 -6.64 7.52 -3.18
CA VAL A 34 -7.47 8.54 -3.84
C VAL A 34 -7.05 9.90 -3.31
N GLY A 35 -7.05 10.90 -4.20
CA GLY A 35 -6.64 12.27 -3.89
C GLY A 35 -7.31 13.26 -4.83
N ARG A 36 -7.19 14.55 -4.52
CA ARG A 36 -7.80 15.64 -5.31
C ARG A 36 -7.15 15.81 -6.68
N THR A 37 -5.90 15.40 -6.80
CA THR A 37 -5.13 15.37 -8.04
C THR A 37 -4.36 14.05 -8.12
N ALA A 38 -3.87 13.70 -9.32
CA ALA A 38 -3.01 12.54 -9.50
C ALA A 38 -1.74 12.61 -8.63
N ARG A 39 -1.16 13.82 -8.51
CA ARG A 39 0.02 14.06 -7.67
C ARG A 39 -0.26 13.82 -6.18
N ASP A 40 -1.39 14.33 -5.68
CA ASP A 40 -1.82 14.12 -4.30
C ASP A 40 -2.02 12.62 -3.99
N ALA A 41 -2.68 11.88 -4.90
CA ALA A 41 -2.83 10.43 -4.75
C ALA A 41 -1.46 9.69 -4.78
N GLN A 42 -0.55 10.11 -5.66
CA GLN A 42 0.79 9.54 -5.78
C GLN A 42 1.62 9.77 -4.50
N GLU A 43 1.64 10.99 -3.98
CA GLU A 43 2.38 11.33 -2.76
C GLU A 43 1.88 10.50 -1.57
N ARG A 44 0.56 10.33 -1.42
CA ARG A 44 -0.05 9.50 -0.37
C ARG A 44 0.32 8.02 -0.49
N VAL A 45 0.23 7.44 -1.70
CA VAL A 45 0.52 6.00 -1.87
C VAL A 45 2.00 5.70 -1.67
N ILE A 46 2.90 6.62 -2.05
CA ILE A 46 4.34 6.49 -1.81
C ILE A 46 4.63 6.55 -0.32
N ALA A 47 4.07 7.52 0.40
CA ALA A 47 4.25 7.62 1.85
C ALA A 47 3.76 6.36 2.59
N ALA A 48 2.60 5.81 2.19
CA ALA A 48 2.09 4.56 2.75
C ALA A 48 2.98 3.35 2.41
N ARG A 49 3.55 3.30 1.19
CA ARG A 49 4.51 2.27 0.80
C ARG A 49 5.79 2.37 1.63
N ASP A 50 6.30 3.57 1.85
CA ASP A 50 7.54 3.74 2.62
C ASP A 50 7.32 3.34 4.09
N ALA A 51 6.16 3.70 4.66
CA ALA A 51 5.73 3.25 5.99
C ALA A 51 5.56 1.72 6.10
N LEU A 52 5.25 1.03 4.99
CA LEU A 52 5.14 -0.44 4.96
C LEU A 52 6.50 -1.14 5.01
N LEU A 53 7.55 -0.48 4.54
CA LEU A 53 8.89 -1.05 4.38
C LEU A 53 9.79 -0.85 5.61
N ILE A 54 9.43 0.06 6.51
CA ILE A 54 10.08 0.27 7.82
C ILE A 54 9.49 -0.63 8.90
#